data_AF-A0A0F9T145-F1
#
_entry.id   AF-A0A0F9T145-F1
#
_cell.length_a   1.000
_cell.length_b   1.000
_cell.length_c   1.000
_cell.angle_alpha   90.00
_cell.angle_beta   90.00
_cell.angle_gamma   90.00
#
_symmetry.space_group_name_H-M   'P 1'
#
loop_
_entity.id
_entity.type
_entity.pdbx_description
1 polymer ?
#
loop_
_entity_poly.entity_id
_entity_poly.type
_entity_poly.pdbx_seq_one_letter_code
_entity_poly.pdbx_strand_id
1 'polypeptide(L)' 'MHMFKHKKLRELRHEMSISHERLARDLYKATGYGVCKSSLINWEKSTIPNAEGLYALSLFYKKAMTYFFK' A
#
# COMPACT_ATOMS: atom_id res chain seq x y z
N MET A 1 -13.02 16.94 1.35
CA MET A 1 -13.05 15.57 0.78
C MET A 1 -11.60 15.09 0.67
N HIS A 2 -11.16 14.16 1.51
CA HIS A 2 -9.77 13.68 1.47
C HIS A 2 -9.61 12.65 0.35
N MET A 3 -8.80 12.94 -0.66
CA MET A 3 -8.57 12.04 -1.80
C MET A 3 -7.34 11.17 -1.53
N PHE A 4 -7.46 9.86 -1.74
CA PHE A 4 -6.33 8.93 -1.60
C PHE A 4 -5.27 9.22 -2.67
N LYS A 5 -4.00 9.31 -2.26
CA LYS A 5 -2.87 9.63 -3.15
C LYS A 5 -2.21 8.35 -3.64
N HIS A 6 -2.79 7.73 -4.66
CA HIS A 6 -2.27 6.54 -5.34
C HIS A 6 -0.78 6.68 -5.74
N LYS A 7 -0.38 7.88 -6.19
CA LYS A 7 1.01 8.18 -6.56
C LYS A 7 2.00 7.95 -5.40
N LYS A 8 1.62 8.25 -4.16
CA LYS A 8 2.50 8.09 -2.99
C LYS A 8 2.79 6.63 -2.69
N LEU A 9 1.78 5.76 -2.82
CA LEU A 9 1.97 4.32 -2.64
C LEU A 9 2.97 3.78 -3.68
N ARG A 10 2.81 4.21 -4.93
CA ARG A 10 3.74 3.86 -6.01
C ARG A 10 5.15 4.36 -5.73
N GLU A 11 5.31 5.63 -5.35
CA GLU A 11 6.62 6.23 -5.00
C GLU A 11 7.33 5.42 -3.91
N LEU A 12 6.63 5.10 -2.81
CA LEU A 12 7.20 4.29 -1.72
C LEU A 12 7.66 2.90 -2.18
N ARG A 13 6.90 2.24 -3.07
CA ARG A 13 7.32 0.94 -3.63
C ARG A 13 8.58 1.08 -4.49
N HIS A 14 8.66 2.14 -5.31
CA HIS A 14 9.83 2.41 -6.15
C HIS A 14 11.06 2.80 -5.33
N GLU A 15 10.91 3.60 -4.26
CA GLU A 15 12.00 3.93 -3.33
C GLU A 15 12.63 2.68 -2.71
N MET A 16 11.80 1.69 -2.36
CA MET A 16 12.28 0.40 -1.85
C MET A 16 12.79 -0.55 -2.95
N SER A 17 12.64 -0.19 -4.23
CA SER A 17 13.01 -1.04 -5.39
C SER A 17 12.42 -2.45 -5.35
N ILE A 18 11.16 -2.58 -4.88
CA ILE A 18 10.47 -3.89 -4.79
C ILE A 18 9.39 -4.05 -5.85
N SER A 19 9.16 -5.30 -6.29
CA SER A 19 8.03 -5.66 -7.15
C SER A 19 6.72 -5.71 -6.36
N HIS A 20 5.58 -5.71 -7.06
CA HIS A 20 4.27 -5.88 -6.43
C HIS A 20 4.14 -7.25 -5.73
N GLU A 21 4.71 -8.31 -6.29
CA GLU A 21 4.74 -9.65 -5.66
C GLU A 21 5.55 -9.64 -4.37
N ARG A 22 6.67 -8.92 -4.37
CA ARG A 22 7.50 -8.78 -3.17
C ARG A 22 6.76 -7.97 -2.10
N LEU A 23 6.12 -6.86 -2.49
CA LEU A 23 5.29 -6.05 -1.59
C LEU A 23 4.15 -6.87 -0.99
N ALA A 24 3.43 -7.66 -1.79
CA ALA A 24 2.36 -8.55 -1.30
C ALA A 24 2.87 -9.54 -0.24
N ARG A 25 4.01 -10.19 -0.52
CA ARG A 25 4.63 -11.15 0.40
C ARG A 25 5.10 -10.49 1.69
N ASP A 26 5.71 -9.32 1.58
CA ASP A 26 6.26 -8.60 2.72
C ASP A 26 5.14 -7.98 3.58
N LEU A 27 4.04 -7.52 2.97
CA LEU A 27 2.83 -7.12 3.69
C LEU A 27 2.26 -8.28 4.50
N TYR A 28 2.12 -9.45 3.89
CA TYR A 28 1.66 -10.64 4.60
C TYR A 28 2.58 -11.02 5.77
N LYS A 29 3.90 -11.01 5.56
CA LYS A 29 4.88 -11.30 6.63
C LYS A 29 4.84 -10.29 7.77
N ALA A 30 4.64 -9.01 7.46
CA ALA A 30 4.67 -7.95 8.46
C ALA A 30 3.36 -7.81 9.24
N THR A 31 2.22 -8.15 8.62
CA THR A 31 0.89 -7.76 9.14
C THR A 31 -0.14 -8.90 9.13
N GLY A 32 0.18 -10.04 8.52
CA GLY A 32 -0.78 -11.12 8.26
C GLY A 32 -1.77 -10.83 7.13
N TYR A 33 -1.75 -9.62 6.55
CA TYR A 33 -2.70 -9.22 5.52
C TYR A 33 -2.32 -9.80 4.15
N GLY A 34 -3.19 -10.67 3.62
CA GLY A 34 -3.04 -11.27 2.30
C GLY A 34 -3.57 -10.34 1.21
N VAL A 35 -2.71 -9.94 0.27
CA VAL A 35 -3.08 -9.13 -0.89
C VAL A 35 -2.48 -9.69 -2.16
N CYS A 36 -3.23 -9.70 -3.25
CA CYS A 36 -2.72 -10.12 -4.55
C CYS A 36 -2.07 -8.97 -5.32
N LYS A 37 -1.21 -9.32 -6.28
CA LYS A 37 -0.51 -8.37 -7.16
C LYS A 37 -1.46 -7.38 -7.84
N SER A 38 -2.57 -7.87 -8.40
CA SER A 38 -3.55 -7.05 -9.13
C SER A 38 -4.19 -5.99 -8.24
N SER A 39 -4.52 -6.32 -6.99
CA SER A 39 -5.02 -5.35 -6.02
C SER A 39 -4.01 -4.24 -5.73
N LEU A 40 -2.73 -4.58 -5.54
CA LEU A 40 -1.68 -3.57 -5.34
C LEU A 40 -1.52 -2.64 -6.55
N ILE A 41 -1.58 -3.19 -7.78
CA ILE A 41 -1.55 -2.39 -9.00
C ILE A 41 -2.75 -1.45 -9.08
N ASN A 42 -3.94 -1.94 -8.72
CA ASN A 42 -5.16 -1.13 -8.68
C ASN A 42 -5.07 -0.04 -7.61
N TRP A 43 -4.45 -0.32 -6.46
CA TRP A 43 -4.22 0.68 -5.40
C TRP A 43 -3.26 1.78 -5.83
N GLU A 44 -2.27 1.47 -6.66
CA GLU A 44 -1.34 2.46 -7.23
C GLU A 44 -1.95 3.29 -8.38
N LYS A 45 -3.13 2.92 -8.90
CA LYS A 45 -3.75 3.55 -10.07
C LYS A 45 -5.05 4.28 -9.78
N SER A 46 -5.99 3.64 -9.08
CA SER A 46 -7.38 4.12 -9.06
C SER A 46 -8.21 3.67 -7.85
N THR A 47 -7.84 2.60 -7.16
CA THR A 47 -8.66 2.01 -6.10
C THR A 47 -8.11 2.34 -4.73
N ILE A 48 -8.98 2.61 -3.76
CA ILE A 48 -8.58 2.85 -2.38
C ILE A 48 -8.49 1.49 -1.65
N PRO A 49 -7.41 1.20 -0.91
CA PRO A 49 -7.35 0.03 -0.05
C PRO A 49 -8.50 0.05 0.96
N ASN A 50 -9.01 -1.13 1.35
CA ASN A 50 -9.91 -1.22 2.50
C ASN A 50 -9.17 -0.83 3.80
N ALA A 51 -9.90 -0.69 4.92
CA ALA A 51 -9.32 -0.24 6.18
C ALA A 51 -8.12 -1.10 6.63
N GLU A 52 -8.24 -2.43 6.52
CA GLU A 52 -7.17 -3.38 6.85
C GLU A 52 -5.95 -3.23 5.93
N GLY A 53 -6.17 -3.10 4.62
CA GLY A 53 -5.09 -2.90 3.66
C GLY A 53 -4.37 -1.58 3.90
N LEU A 54 -5.10 -0.52 4.26
CA LEU A 54 -4.51 0.78 4.57
C LEU A 54 -3.74 0.75 5.88
N TYR A 55 -4.25 0.05 6.89
CA TYR A 55 -3.54 -0.22 8.13
C TYR A 55 -2.26 -1.03 7.88
N ALA A 56 -2.32 -2.08 7.06
CA ALA A 56 -1.18 -2.91 6.72
C ALA A 56 -0.07 -2.09 6.01
N LEU A 57 -0.46 -1.25 5.05
CA LEU A 57 0.46 -0.32 4.39
C LEU A 57 1.08 0.68 5.37
N SER A 58 0.29 1.20 6.32
CA SER A 58 0.77 2.14 7.33
C SER A 58 1.84 1.52 8.24
N LEU A 59 1.63 0.28 8.68
CA LEU A 59 2.58 -0.49 9.48
C LEU A 59 3.84 -0.81 8.67
N PHE A 60 3.68 -1.35 7.46
CA PHE A 60 4.80 -1.78 6.62
C PHE A 60 5.74 -0.62 6.28
N TYR A 61 5.19 0.51 5.82
CA TYR A 61 5.99 1.69 5.46
C TYR A 61 6.35 2.60 6.64
N LYS A 62 5.93 2.24 7.87
CA LYS A 62 6.08 3.06 9.08
C LYS A 62 5.58 4.51 8.86
N LYS A 63 4.41 4.64 8.24
CA LYS A 63 3.74 5.93 7.97
C LYS A 63 2.41 5.98 8.70
N ALA A 64 1.97 7.17 9.10
CA ALA A 64 0.60 7.34 9.58
C ALA A 64 -0.41 7.05 8.45
N MET A 65 -1.60 6.54 8.76
CA MET A 65 -2.65 6.31 7.75
C MET A 65 -3.00 7.57 6.95
N THR A 66 -2.98 8.73 7.61
CA THR A 66 -3.20 10.06 7.00
C THR A 66 -2.14 10.44 5.96
N TYR A 67 -0.98 9.78 5.93
CA TYR A 67 0.04 10.01 4.90
C TYR A 67 -0.52 9.78 3.49
N PHE A 68 -1.39 8.79 3.34
CA PHE A 68 -2.00 8.41 2.07
C PHE A 68 -3.19 9.30 1.68
N PHE A 69 -3.69 10.15 2.59
CA PHE A 69 -4.82 11.05 2.40
C PHE A 69 -4.39 12.50 2.67
N LYS A 70 -3.93 13.21 1.64
CA LYS A 70 -3.66 14.65 1.70
C LYS A 70 -4.10 15.29 0.40
#